data_AF-A0A016WUH1-F1
#
_entry.id   AF-A0A016WUH1-F1
#
_cell.length_a   1.000
_cell.length_b   1.000
_cell.length_c   1.000
_cell.angle_alpha   90.00
_cell.angle_beta   90.00
_cell.angle_gamma   90.00
#
_symmetry.space_group_name_H-M   'P 1'
#
loop_
_entity.id
_entity.type
_entity.pdbx_description
1 polymer ?
#
loop_
_entity_poly.entity_id
_entity_poly.type
_entity_poly.pdbx_seq_one_letter_code
_entity_poly.pdbx_strand_id
1 'polypeptide(L)'
;MSMKTLVPLLLGFMAGHTSQIDTNIEILPADCDCRDWYGACRHEGDVWTDDATWMYECKGTNGTDARFVACATPTGSKEAVPVGQNRTVESLWHSCEANEQRLKYDSGVVRSSRLTIFLFFVLDPYFSTAS
;
A
#
# COMPACT_ATOMS: atom_id res chain seq x y z
N MET A 1 30.10 -69.60 31.88
CA MET A 1 28.93 -69.17 31.06
C MET A 1 29.13 -67.67 30.83
N SER A 2 29.88 -67.18 29.85
CA SER A 2 29.65 -67.17 28.39
C SER A 2 28.18 -67.04 27.98
N MET A 3 27.76 -65.82 27.64
CA MET A 3 27.11 -65.54 26.36
C MET A 3 27.22 -64.03 26.10
N LYS A 4 28.01 -63.66 25.09
CA LYS A 4 27.94 -62.36 24.43
C LYS A 4 26.81 -62.45 23.42
N THR A 5 25.90 -61.48 23.41
CA THR A 5 24.96 -61.30 22.30
C THR A 5 25.01 -59.86 21.84
N LEU A 6 25.55 -59.69 20.63
CA LEU A 6 25.53 -58.48 19.82
C LEU A 6 24.25 -58.46 18.95
N VAL A 7 24.00 -57.29 18.34
CA VAL A 7 23.25 -57.03 17.08
C VAL A 7 21.75 -56.66 17.25
N PRO A 8 21.10 -55.78 16.44
CA PRO A 8 21.55 -54.75 15.47
C PRO A 8 20.94 -53.33 15.64
N LEU A 9 21.55 -52.39 14.91
CA LEU A 9 21.04 -51.17 14.27
C LEU A 9 19.53 -51.18 13.92
N LEU A 10 18.80 -50.11 14.24
CA LEU A 10 17.67 -49.64 13.43
C LEU A 10 17.51 -48.12 13.56
N LEU A 11 17.44 -47.49 12.39
CA LEU A 11 17.35 -46.06 12.15
C LEU A 11 16.10 -45.44 12.78
N GLY A 12 16.26 -44.21 13.24
CA GLY A 12 15.17 -43.33 13.57
C GLY A 12 15.65 -41.89 13.73
N PHE A 13 16.26 -41.32 12.68
CA PHE A 13 16.42 -39.88 12.58
C PHE A 13 15.02 -39.26 12.43
N MET A 14 14.31 -39.09 13.54
CA MET A 14 13.23 -38.11 13.60
C MET A 14 13.88 -36.78 13.91
N ALA A 15 14.59 -36.23 12.91
CA ALA A 15 14.70 -34.79 12.79
C ALA A 15 13.27 -34.32 12.52
N GLY A 16 12.50 -34.19 13.59
CA GLY A 16 11.26 -33.44 13.60
C GLY A 16 11.66 -32.06 13.12
N HIS A 17 11.47 -31.83 11.82
CA HIS A 17 11.38 -30.48 11.30
C HIS A 17 10.14 -29.94 12.00
N THR A 18 10.34 -29.28 13.13
CA THR A 18 9.42 -28.26 13.57
C THR A 18 9.40 -27.29 12.41
N SER A 19 8.43 -27.47 11.49
CA SER A 19 7.99 -26.41 10.61
C SER A 19 7.61 -25.29 11.56
N GLN A 20 8.55 -24.38 11.76
CA GLN A 20 8.33 -23.14 12.47
C GLN A 20 7.29 -22.43 11.60
N ILE A 21 6.03 -22.58 11.98
CA ILE A 21 4.95 -21.79 11.41
C ILE A 21 5.26 -20.39 11.90
N ASP A 22 5.98 -19.65 11.07
CA ASP A 22 6.23 -18.24 11.23
C ASP A 22 4.94 -17.52 10.85
N THR A 23 3.91 -17.71 11.68
CA THR A 23 2.71 -16.90 11.58
C THR A 23 3.09 -15.53 12.09
N ASN A 24 3.50 -14.67 11.16
CA ASN A 24 3.43 -13.22 11.29
C ASN A 24 1.95 -12.79 11.45
N ILE A 25 1.28 -13.33 12.47
CA ILE A 25 -0.06 -12.92 12.87
C ILE A 25 0.15 -11.58 13.56
N GLU A 26 -0.18 -10.53 12.82
CA GLU A 26 -0.34 -9.19 13.36
C GLU A 26 -1.57 -9.20 14.26
N ILE A 27 -1.35 -9.21 15.58
CA ILE A 27 -2.43 -9.22 16.57
C ILE A 27 -2.92 -7.77 16.71
N LEU A 28 -4.01 -7.45 16.00
CA LEU A 28 -4.72 -6.20 16.20
C LEU A 28 -5.49 -6.22 17.54
N PRO A 29 -5.64 -5.07 18.22
CA PRO A 29 -6.52 -4.94 19.39
C PRO A 29 -7.95 -5.42 19.10
N ALA A 30 -8.66 -5.88 20.13
CA ALA A 30 -10.00 -6.45 19.99
C ALA A 30 -11.06 -5.40 19.56
N ASP A 31 -10.78 -4.12 19.77
CA ASP A 31 -11.62 -2.97 19.42
C ASP A 31 -11.18 -2.28 18.12
N CYS A 32 -10.44 -3.01 17.26
CA CYS A 32 -9.92 -2.46 16.04
C CYS A 32 -10.84 -2.60 14.84
N ASP A 33 -11.24 -1.47 14.24
CA ASP A 33 -12.09 -1.46 13.05
C ASP A 33 -11.28 -1.54 11.76
N CYS A 34 -10.24 -0.71 11.65
CA CYS A 34 -9.32 -0.75 10.52
C CYS A 34 -7.85 -0.71 10.90
N ARG A 35 -7.01 -1.33 10.05
CA ARG A 35 -5.55 -1.24 10.09
C ARG A 35 -5.08 -0.19 9.08
N ASP A 36 -4.27 0.77 9.53
CA ASP A 36 -3.61 1.72 8.63
C ASP A 36 -2.31 1.17 8.04
N TRP A 37 -1.70 1.92 7.13
CA TRP A 37 -0.48 1.52 6.42
C TRP A 37 0.72 1.27 7.35
N TYR A 38 0.74 1.91 8.52
CA TYR A 38 1.81 1.75 9.51
C TYR A 38 1.48 0.69 10.57
N GLY A 39 0.36 -0.02 10.42
CA GLY A 39 -0.10 -1.04 11.36
C GLY A 39 -0.83 -0.48 12.59
N ALA A 40 -1.12 0.83 12.64
CA ALA A 40 -1.88 1.40 13.73
C ALA A 40 -3.38 1.12 13.55
N CYS A 41 -4.05 1.03 14.70
CA CYS A 41 -5.48 0.78 14.74
C CYS A 41 -6.28 2.08 14.57
N ARG A 42 -7.34 2.02 13.77
CA ARG A 42 -8.29 3.12 13.48
C ARG A 42 -9.71 2.67 13.76
N HIS A 43 -10.57 3.64 14.05
CA HIS A 43 -12.00 3.43 14.31
C HIS A 43 -12.85 3.79 13.09
N GLU A 44 -14.01 3.15 12.98
CA GLU A 44 -14.96 3.44 11.90
C GLU A 44 -15.27 4.95 11.81
N GLY A 45 -15.11 5.52 10.62
CA GLY A 45 -15.34 6.95 10.36
C GLY A 45 -14.12 7.83 10.51
N ASP A 46 -12.98 7.29 10.99
CA ASP A 46 -11.73 8.03 11.01
C ASP A 46 -11.29 8.42 9.60
N VAL A 47 -10.84 9.67 9.44
CA VAL A 47 -10.24 10.19 8.21
C VAL A 47 -8.96 10.91 8.57
N TRP A 48 -7.87 10.60 7.88
CA TRP A 48 -6.56 11.18 8.16
C TRP A 48 -5.73 11.36 6.89
N THR A 49 -4.56 11.99 7.05
CA THR A 49 -3.59 12.23 5.98
C THR A 49 -2.21 11.81 6.44
N ASP A 50 -1.63 10.85 5.73
CA ASP A 50 -0.25 10.37 5.92
C ASP A 50 0.70 11.09 4.96
N ASP A 51 1.93 11.31 5.43
CA ASP A 51 2.99 12.01 4.67
C ASP A 51 2.54 13.32 4.00
N ALA A 52 1.58 14.01 4.66
CA ALA A 52 0.90 15.21 4.18
C ALA A 52 0.21 15.10 2.80
N THR A 53 0.13 13.90 2.22
CA THR A 53 -0.33 13.67 0.84
C THR A 53 -1.41 12.60 0.78
N TRP A 54 -1.27 11.49 1.47
CA TRP A 54 -2.11 10.31 1.27
C TRP A 54 -3.30 10.33 2.21
N MET A 55 -4.50 10.52 1.68
CA MET A 55 -5.72 10.57 2.50
C MET A 55 -6.39 9.21 2.54
N TYR A 56 -6.72 8.78 3.76
CA TYR A 56 -7.36 7.51 4.03
C TYR A 56 -8.65 7.70 4.84
N GLU A 57 -9.56 6.74 4.71
CA GLU A 57 -10.72 6.59 5.58
C GLU A 57 -10.75 5.18 6.17
N CYS A 58 -11.18 5.05 7.42
CA CYS A 58 -11.61 3.77 7.97
C CYS A 58 -13.10 3.59 7.69
N LYS A 59 -13.40 2.68 6.76
CA LYS A 59 -14.77 2.31 6.41
C LYS A 59 -14.90 0.79 6.39
N GLY A 60 -14.83 0.22 7.57
CA GLY A 60 -14.86 -1.21 7.80
C GLY A 60 -14.88 -1.53 9.29
N THR A 61 -14.86 -2.80 9.62
CA THR A 61 -14.89 -3.33 11.00
C THR A 61 -14.04 -4.59 11.06
N ASN A 62 -13.66 -5.04 12.26
CA ASN A 62 -12.89 -6.28 12.46
C ASN A 62 -11.49 -6.26 11.80
N GLY A 63 -10.77 -5.15 11.94
CA GLY A 63 -9.38 -5.03 11.51
C GLY A 63 -9.18 -5.02 9.99
N THR A 64 -10.17 -4.59 9.21
CA THR A 64 -10.04 -4.43 7.75
C THR A 64 -9.00 -3.39 7.36
N ASP A 65 -8.46 -3.45 6.16
CA ASP A 65 -7.50 -2.43 5.72
C ASP A 65 -8.20 -1.07 5.49
N ALA A 66 -7.54 0.00 5.92
CA ALA A 66 -7.96 1.37 5.63
C ALA A 66 -8.04 1.62 4.12
N ARG A 67 -8.99 2.46 3.71
CA ARG A 67 -9.23 2.75 2.29
C ARG A 67 -8.54 4.03 1.89
N PHE A 68 -7.75 3.97 0.83
CA PHE A 68 -7.21 5.17 0.19
C PHE A 68 -8.31 5.91 -0.59
N VAL A 69 -8.49 7.20 -0.35
CA VAL A 69 -9.64 7.98 -0.88
C VAL A 69 -9.27 9.23 -1.65
N ALA A 70 -8.15 9.87 -1.32
CA ALA A 70 -7.75 11.12 -1.97
C ALA A 70 -6.26 11.43 -1.76
N CYS A 71 -5.79 12.42 -2.51
CA CYS A 71 -4.50 13.05 -2.31
C CYS A 71 -4.70 14.48 -1.82
N ALA A 72 -4.03 14.89 -0.73
CA ALA A 72 -4.02 16.26 -0.27
C ALA A 72 -3.04 17.08 -1.11
N THR A 73 -3.45 18.26 -1.58
CA THR A 73 -2.54 19.18 -2.27
C THR A 73 -1.49 19.73 -1.30
N PRO A 74 -0.25 20.00 -1.73
CA PRO A 74 0.79 20.61 -0.91
C PRO A 74 0.56 22.13 -0.71
N THR A 75 -0.58 22.65 -1.13
CA THR A 75 -0.97 24.05 -0.98
C THR A 75 -1.36 24.35 0.47
N GLY A 76 -1.44 25.63 0.84
CA GLY A 76 -1.87 26.02 2.19
C GLY A 76 -3.28 25.54 2.54
N SER A 77 -4.15 25.39 1.53
CA SER A 77 -5.51 24.89 1.68
C SER A 77 -5.62 23.37 1.89
N LYS A 78 -4.59 22.59 1.53
CA LYS A 78 -4.58 21.12 1.55
C LYS A 78 -5.87 20.51 0.98
N GLU A 79 -6.30 21.03 -0.17
CA GLU A 79 -7.53 20.57 -0.81
C GLU A 79 -7.41 19.09 -1.20
N ALA A 80 -8.47 18.32 -1.00
CA ALA A 80 -8.50 16.91 -1.35
C ALA A 80 -8.78 16.73 -2.86
N VAL A 81 -7.91 15.99 -3.53
CA VAL A 81 -8.10 15.50 -4.91
C VAL A 81 -8.51 14.02 -4.82
N PRO A 82 -9.80 13.68 -5.06
CA PRO A 82 -10.25 12.30 -4.94
C PRO A 82 -9.52 11.36 -5.91
N VAL A 83 -9.42 10.08 -5.54
CA VAL A 83 -8.85 9.04 -6.40
C VAL A 83 -9.57 9.00 -7.75
N GLY A 84 -8.79 8.93 -8.83
CA GLY A 84 -9.28 8.92 -10.21
C GLY A 84 -9.69 10.30 -10.74
N GLN A 85 -9.50 11.37 -9.95
CA GLN A 85 -9.80 12.73 -10.37
C GLN A 85 -8.55 13.55 -10.64
N ASN A 86 -8.74 14.54 -11.51
CA ASN A 86 -7.80 15.59 -11.77
C ASN A 86 -8.45 16.93 -11.40
N ARG A 87 -7.76 17.78 -10.66
CA ARG A 87 -8.26 19.09 -10.24
C ARG A 87 -7.23 20.17 -10.48
N THR A 88 -7.69 21.40 -10.69
CA THR A 88 -6.81 22.57 -10.71
C THR A 88 -7.05 23.37 -9.45
N VAL A 89 -6.03 23.46 -8.60
CA VAL A 89 -6.03 24.16 -7.31
C VAL A 89 -4.93 25.21 -7.37
N GLU A 90 -5.24 26.46 -7.04
CA GLU A 90 -4.26 27.57 -7.03
C GLU A 90 -3.43 27.71 -8.33
N SER A 91 -4.03 27.43 -9.49
CA SER A 91 -3.39 27.46 -10.83
C SER A 91 -2.43 26.30 -11.14
N LEU A 92 -2.30 25.32 -10.25
CA LEU A 92 -1.60 24.06 -10.51
C LEU A 92 -2.62 22.95 -10.77
N TRP A 93 -2.34 22.12 -11.75
CA TRP A 93 -3.04 20.86 -11.98
C TRP A 93 -2.53 19.81 -11.01
N HIS A 94 -3.44 18.99 -10.51
CA HIS A 94 -3.20 17.91 -9.58
C HIS A 94 -3.95 16.67 -10.04
N SER A 95 -3.33 15.51 -9.87
CA SER A 95 -3.90 14.21 -10.22
C SER A 95 -3.64 13.20 -9.12
N CYS A 96 -4.67 12.45 -8.75
CA CYS A 96 -4.59 11.38 -7.77
C CYS A 96 -5.05 10.07 -8.41
N GLU A 97 -4.17 9.09 -8.49
CA GLU A 97 -4.44 7.78 -9.08
C GLU A 97 -4.11 6.67 -8.07
N ALA A 98 -4.93 5.63 -8.05
CA ALA A 98 -4.67 4.42 -7.29
C ALA A 98 -5.07 3.20 -8.11
N ASN A 99 -4.24 2.16 -8.05
CA ASN A 99 -4.53 0.85 -8.59
C ASN A 99 -3.97 -0.24 -7.66
N GLU A 100 -4.12 -1.50 -8.03
CA GLU A 100 -3.67 -2.64 -7.21
C GLU A 100 -2.16 -2.69 -6.96
N GLN A 101 -1.37 -1.94 -7.74
CA GLN A 101 0.09 -1.96 -7.69
C GLN A 101 0.69 -0.70 -7.06
N ARG A 102 0.03 0.45 -7.18
CA ARG A 102 0.58 1.74 -6.76
C ARG A 102 -0.47 2.79 -6.44
N LEU A 103 -0.08 3.69 -5.54
CA LEU A 103 -0.65 5.02 -5.37
C LEU A 103 0.24 6.02 -6.13
N LYS A 104 -0.36 6.97 -6.85
CA LYS A 104 0.37 8.02 -7.57
C LYS A 104 -0.30 9.37 -7.34
N TYR A 105 0.51 10.35 -6.99
CA TYR A 105 0.14 11.76 -6.97
C TYR A 105 1.02 12.53 -7.94
N ASP A 106 0.43 13.41 -8.74
CA ASP A 106 1.13 14.22 -9.74
C ASP A 106 0.66 15.67 -9.66
N SER A 107 1.55 16.62 -9.94
CA SER A 107 1.19 18.03 -10.01
C SER A 107 2.04 18.79 -11.02
N GLY A 108 1.44 19.79 -11.67
CA GLY A 108 2.13 20.57 -12.69
C GLY A 108 1.38 21.83 -13.10
N VAL A 109 2.05 22.71 -13.85
CA VAL A 109 1.42 23.93 -14.36
C VAL A 109 0.52 23.58 -15.55
N VAL A 110 -0.76 24.00 -15.50
CA VAL A 110 -1.61 23.99 -16.70
C VAL A 110 -1.09 25.05 -17.66
N ARG A 111 -0.18 24.69 -18.56
CA ARG A 111 0.14 25.57 -19.69
C ARG A 111 -1.03 25.51 -20.67
N SER A 112 -1.99 26.42 -20.48
CA SER A 112 -3.02 26.73 -21.46
C SER A 112 -2.33 27.16 -22.74
N SER A 113 -2.18 26.19 -23.63
CA SER A 113 -1.54 26.38 -24.91
C SER A 113 -2.62 26.14 -25.94
N ARG A 114 -3.16 27.21 -26.53
CA ARG A 114 -3.69 27.09 -27.90
C ARG A 114 -2.62 26.63 -28.91
N LEU A 115 -1.39 26.38 -28.44
CA LEU A 115 -0.29 25.84 -29.23
C LEU A 115 0.75 25.22 -28.29
N THR A 116 0.55 23.98 -27.80
CA THR A 116 1.54 23.01 -27.26
C THR A 116 0.78 21.95 -26.44
N ILE A 117 -0.05 21.17 -27.11
CA ILE A 117 -0.15 19.74 -26.80
C ILE A 117 1.12 19.15 -27.45
N PHE A 118 1.81 18.18 -26.86
CA PHE A 118 3.04 17.49 -27.36
C PHE A 118 4.43 17.89 -26.85
N LEU A 119 4.62 18.39 -25.62
CA LEU A 119 5.98 18.46 -25.04
C LEU A 119 6.25 17.56 -23.82
N PHE A 120 5.24 16.94 -23.21
CA PHE A 120 5.46 15.90 -22.19
C PHE A 120 5.54 14.47 -22.74
N PHE A 121 5.08 14.22 -23.98
CA PHE A 121 5.25 12.91 -24.63
C PHE A 121 6.65 12.66 -25.22
N VAL A 122 7.55 13.65 -25.22
CA VAL A 122 8.83 13.58 -25.95
C VAL A 122 10.04 13.28 -25.04
N LEU A 123 9.88 13.29 -23.71
CA LEU A 123 11.01 13.06 -22.79
C LEU A 123 10.95 11.76 -21.98
N ASP A 124 9.98 10.89 -22.24
CA ASP A 124 9.96 9.54 -21.69
C ASP A 124 10.22 8.51 -22.80
N PRO A 125 11.47 8.06 -23.00
CA PRO A 125 11.79 7.04 -24.02
C PRO A 125 11.30 5.63 -23.66
N TYR A 126 10.50 5.45 -22.59
CA TYR A 126 10.09 4.13 -22.10
C TYR A 126 8.64 3.72 -22.41
N PHE A 127 7.83 4.54 -23.07
CA PHE A 127 6.52 4.08 -23.56
C PHE A 127 6.66 3.45 -24.95
N SER A 128 7.47 2.39 -25.03
CA SER A 128 7.58 1.54 -26.22
C SER A 128 6.67 0.31 -26.05
N THR A 129 5.66 0.26 -26.93
CA THR A 129 5.01 -0.93 -27.49
C THR A 129 4.47 -2.00 -26.52
N ALA A 130 3.15 -2.02 -26.37
CA ALA A 130 2.39 -3.25 -26.44
C ALA A 130 1.21 -3.01 -27.40
N SER A 131 1.20 -3.79 -28.49
CA SER A 131 0.18 -3.84 -29.54
C SER A 131 -1.19 -4.28 -29.03
#